data_AF-A0A661TEW8-F1
#
_entry.id   AF-A0A661TEW8-F1
#
_cell.length_a   1.000
_cell.length_b   1.000
_cell.length_c   1.000
_cell.angle_alpha   90.00
_cell.angle_beta   90.00
_cell.angle_gamma   90.00
#
_symmetry.space_group_name_H-M   'P 1'
#
loop_
_entity.id
_entity.type
_entity.pdbx_description
1 polymer ?
#
loop_
_entity_poly.entity_id
_entity_poly.type
_entity_poly.pdbx_seq_one_letter_code
_entity_poly.pdbx_strand_id
1 'polypeptide(L)'
;GASGAIAGVMGAYFVLFPGARVLTLVPLFIIPFFFEIPAYFFLGIWFFIQLLNATGPAGSIGGVAWWAHVGGFLSGIFLLKMFNVTPVKERPAEREGITARRKTPRIQVVHPSGPAEDPNLYGEIAITPLEGLTGTTKTVNVPWGFHSRLYRVVVPPGTKPGSTLRLKGLGRILPDGTRGDLYLRVNFI
;
A
#
# COMPACT_ATOMS: atom_id res chain seq x y z
N GLY A 1 -10.84 -18.05 -30.82
CA GLY A 1 -10.49 -19.14 -29.88
C GLY A 1 -9.84 -18.57 -28.63
N ALA A 2 -9.79 -19.33 -27.53
CA ALA A 2 -9.27 -18.86 -26.24
C ALA A 2 -7.82 -18.34 -26.33
N SER A 3 -6.95 -19.03 -27.07
CA SER A 3 -5.56 -18.64 -27.26
C SER A 3 -5.39 -17.32 -28.03
N GLY A 4 -6.30 -16.99 -28.95
CA GLY A 4 -6.33 -15.70 -29.64
C GLY A 4 -6.79 -14.56 -28.73
N ALA A 5 -7.68 -14.82 -27.78
CA ALA A 5 -8.06 -13.82 -26.77
C ALA A 5 -6.87 -13.49 -25.85
N ILE A 6 -6.11 -14.51 -25.43
CA ILE A 6 -4.86 -14.32 -24.68
C ILE A 6 -3.87 -13.48 -25.50
N ALA A 7 -3.70 -13.77 -26.79
CA ALA A 7 -2.87 -12.96 -27.67
C ALA A 7 -3.33 -11.49 -27.73
N GLY A 8 -4.64 -11.24 -27.70
CA GLY A 8 -5.18 -9.88 -27.58
C GLY A 8 -4.83 -9.18 -26.27
N VAL A 9 -4.88 -9.89 -25.14
CA VAL A 9 -4.40 -9.35 -23.86
C VAL A 9 -2.91 -9.02 -23.93
N MET A 10 -2.10 -9.90 -24.54
CA MET A 10 -0.67 -9.65 -24.76
C MET A 10 -0.42 -8.43 -25.66
N GLY A 11 -1.23 -8.22 -26.70
CA GLY A 11 -1.17 -7.04 -27.56
C GLY A 11 -1.46 -5.73 -26.81
N ALA A 12 -2.50 -5.72 -25.98
CA ALA A 12 -2.77 -4.58 -25.10
C ALA A 12 -1.62 -4.35 -24.10
N TYR A 13 -1.08 -5.43 -23.51
CA TYR A 13 0.04 -5.37 -22.57
C TYR A 13 1.30 -4.79 -23.20
N PHE A 14 1.61 -5.16 -24.45
CA PHE A 14 2.75 -4.63 -25.19
C PHE A 14 2.76 -3.10 -25.29
N VAL A 15 1.58 -2.49 -25.47
CA VAL A 15 1.43 -1.03 -25.58
C VAL A 15 1.42 -0.36 -24.21
N LEU A 16 0.76 -0.96 -23.22
CA LEU A 16 0.62 -0.37 -21.88
C LEU A 16 1.90 -0.45 -21.04
N PHE A 17 2.64 -1.55 -21.18
CA PHE A 17 3.76 -1.89 -20.30
C PHE A 17 5.02 -2.29 -21.09
N PRO A 18 5.51 -1.48 -22.05
CA PRO A 18 6.65 -1.87 -22.89
C PRO A 18 7.90 -2.18 -22.06
N GLY A 19 8.14 -1.42 -20.98
CA GLY A 19 9.29 -1.59 -20.09
C GLY A 19 9.10 -2.59 -18.95
N ALA A 20 7.95 -3.28 -18.85
CA ALA A 20 7.76 -4.30 -17.82
C ALA A 20 8.71 -5.48 -18.03
N ARG A 21 9.15 -6.10 -16.94
CA ARG A 21 10.13 -7.19 -16.98
C ARG A 21 9.43 -8.53 -16.88
N VAL A 22 9.62 -9.37 -17.89
CA VAL A 22 9.10 -10.74 -17.94
C VAL A 22 10.18 -11.66 -17.40
N LEU A 23 9.90 -12.29 -16.25
CA LEU A 23 10.75 -13.32 -15.68
C LEU A 23 10.69 -14.54 -16.60
N THR A 24 11.77 -14.76 -17.34
CA THR A 24 11.86 -15.84 -18.31
C THR A 24 12.70 -16.96 -17.71
N LEU A 25 12.15 -18.17 -17.74
CA LEU A 25 12.86 -19.38 -17.37
C LEU A 25 13.50 -19.99 -18.60
N VAL A 26 14.82 -20.15 -18.58
CA VAL A 26 15.54 -21.01 -19.52
C VAL A 26 15.87 -22.32 -18.81
N PRO A 27 15.24 -23.44 -19.22
CA PRO A 27 15.52 -24.74 -18.61
C PRO A 27 16.90 -25.21 -19.06
N LEU A 28 17.93 -24.99 -18.23
CA LEU A 28 19.18 -25.73 -18.34
C LEU A 28 18.97 -27.08 -17.65
N PHE A 29 19.48 -28.16 -18.24
CA PHE A 29 19.25 -29.55 -17.83
C PHE A 29 19.47 -29.87 -16.33
N ILE A 30 20.22 -29.05 -15.60
CA ILE A 30 20.56 -29.25 -14.19
C ILE A 30 20.13 -28.08 -13.28
N ILE A 31 20.10 -26.83 -13.78
CA ILE A 31 19.81 -25.64 -12.97
C ILE A 31 18.87 -24.71 -13.74
N PRO A 32 17.63 -24.44 -13.25
CA PRO A 32 16.75 -23.48 -13.91
C PRO A 32 17.35 -22.07 -13.85
N PHE A 33 17.63 -21.46 -15.01
CA PHE A 33 18.18 -20.11 -15.09
C PHE A 33 17.04 -19.11 -15.34
N PHE A 34 16.89 -18.16 -14.41
CA PHE A 34 15.87 -17.12 -14.49
C PHE A 34 16.53 -15.79 -14.82
N PHE A 35 16.04 -15.10 -15.84
CA PHE A 35 16.44 -13.72 -16.13
C PHE A 35 15.27 -12.88 -16.63
N GLU A 36 15.40 -11.57 -16.47
CA GLU A 36 14.36 -10.61 -16.76
C GLU A 36 14.54 -10.01 -18.15
N ILE A 37 13.54 -10.20 -19.03
CA ILE A 37 13.55 -9.64 -20.37
C ILE A 37 12.48 -8.53 -20.46
N PRO A 38 12.78 -7.35 -21.03
CA PRO A 38 11.75 -6.35 -21.30
C PRO A 38 10.60 -6.91 -22.14
N ALA A 39 9.37 -6.57 -21.77
CA ALA A 39 8.16 -7.10 -22.38
C ALA A 39 8.06 -6.77 -23.87
N TYR A 40 8.50 -5.56 -24.28
CA TYR A 40 8.52 -5.21 -25.71
C TYR A 40 9.40 -6.18 -26.52
N PHE A 41 10.52 -6.62 -25.96
CA PHE A 41 11.45 -7.51 -26.65
C PHE A 41 10.88 -8.92 -26.71
N PHE A 42 10.41 -9.43 -25.57
CA PHE A 42 9.82 -10.76 -25.46
C PHE A 42 8.58 -10.91 -26.36
N LEU A 43 7.61 -10.01 -26.23
CA LEU A 43 6.36 -10.06 -26.99
C LEU A 43 6.56 -9.70 -28.46
N GLY A 44 7.50 -8.82 -28.77
CA GLY A 44 7.86 -8.48 -30.16
C GLY A 44 8.42 -9.68 -30.92
N ILE A 45 9.38 -10.40 -30.31
CA ILE A 45 9.93 -11.64 -30.88
C ILE A 45 8.83 -12.70 -31.01
N TRP A 46 8.03 -12.90 -29.96
CA TRP A 46 6.94 -13.85 -29.97
C TRP A 46 5.96 -13.56 -31.12
N PHE A 47 5.50 -12.32 -31.27
CA PHE A 47 4.60 -11.91 -32.35
C PHE A 47 5.22 -12.13 -33.73
N PHE A 48 6.51 -11.81 -33.89
CA PHE A 48 7.22 -12.03 -35.15
C PHE A 48 7.29 -13.52 -35.51
N ILE A 49 7.55 -14.39 -34.53
CA ILE A 49 7.50 -15.85 -34.71
C ILE A 49 6.10 -16.29 -35.15
N GLN A 50 5.03 -15.72 -34.59
CA GLN A 50 3.66 -16.03 -35.03
C GLN A 50 3.43 -15.66 -36.50
N LEU A 51 3.93 -14.52 -36.95
CA LEU A 51 3.81 -14.08 -38.33
C LEU A 51 4.57 -15.01 -39.28
N LEU A 52 5.83 -15.35 -38.95
CA LEU A 52 6.65 -16.27 -39.75
C LEU A 52 6.02 -17.66 -39.87
N ASN A 53 5.46 -18.19 -38.78
CA ASN A 53 4.79 -19.49 -38.80
C ASN A 53 3.44 -19.43 -39.52
N ALA A 54 2.71 -18.32 -39.45
CA ALA A 54 1.46 -18.14 -40.17
C ALA A 54 1.66 -18.13 -41.70
N THR A 55 2.76 -17.57 -42.19
CA THR A 55 3.07 -17.45 -43.62
C THR A 55 4.06 -18.50 -44.15
N GLY A 56 4.73 -19.22 -43.25
CA GLY A 56 5.74 -20.23 -43.58
C GLY A 56 5.18 -21.64 -43.77
N PRO A 57 6.06 -22.66 -43.88
CA PRO A 57 5.65 -24.05 -44.07
C PRO A 57 4.71 -24.57 -42.98
N ALA A 58 4.90 -24.14 -41.73
CA ALA A 58 4.04 -24.45 -40.59
C ALA A 58 2.61 -23.87 -40.72
N GLY A 59 2.40 -22.86 -41.57
CA GLY A 59 1.08 -22.29 -41.85
C GLY A 59 0.19 -23.22 -42.66
N SER A 60 0.77 -24.13 -43.43
CA SER A 60 0.03 -25.14 -44.19
C SER A 60 -0.60 -26.24 -43.31
N ILE A 61 -0.05 -26.47 -42.12
CA ILE A 61 -0.55 -27.44 -41.14
C ILE A 61 -0.83 -26.68 -39.82
N GLY A 62 -2.07 -26.19 -39.66
CA GLY A 62 -2.48 -25.45 -38.46
C GLY A 62 -2.43 -23.92 -38.58
N GLY A 63 -2.37 -23.37 -39.80
CA GLY A 63 -2.38 -21.92 -40.10
C GLY A 63 -3.42 -21.10 -39.34
N VAL A 64 -4.61 -21.65 -39.12
CA VAL A 64 -5.69 -20.95 -38.39
C VAL A 64 -5.28 -20.57 -36.97
N ALA A 65 -4.49 -21.39 -36.29
CA ALA A 65 -4.03 -21.10 -34.93
C ALA A 65 -3.06 -19.91 -34.91
N TRP A 66 -2.11 -19.89 -35.83
CA TRP A 66 -1.13 -18.81 -35.97
C TRP A 66 -1.81 -17.49 -36.35
N TRP A 67 -2.73 -17.51 -37.33
CA TRP A 67 -3.52 -16.34 -37.70
C TRP A 67 -4.44 -15.86 -36.57
N ALA A 68 -4.96 -16.77 -35.74
CA ALA A 68 -5.73 -16.38 -34.55
C ALA A 68 -4.88 -15.66 -33.50
N HIS A 69 -3.60 -15.98 -33.35
CA HIS A 69 -2.68 -15.24 -32.47
C HIS A 69 -2.33 -13.87 -33.04
N VAL A 70 -2.00 -13.79 -34.33
CA VAL A 70 -1.69 -12.52 -35.01
C VAL A 70 -2.89 -11.58 -34.96
N GLY A 71 -4.06 -12.06 -35.38
CA GLY A 71 -5.30 -11.30 -35.35
C GLY A 71 -5.71 -10.93 -33.93
N GLY A 72 -5.56 -11.84 -32.97
CA GLY A 72 -5.81 -11.58 -31.56
C GLY A 72 -4.97 -10.42 -31.03
N PHE A 73 -3.64 -10.48 -31.22
CA PHE A 73 -2.69 -9.46 -30.77
C PHE A 73 -2.99 -8.07 -31.34
N LEU A 74 -3.22 -7.99 -32.66
CA LEU A 74 -3.57 -6.72 -33.31
C LEU A 74 -4.93 -6.19 -32.87
N SER A 75 -5.91 -7.07 -32.71
CA SER A 75 -7.24 -6.68 -32.19
C SER A 75 -7.14 -6.14 -30.76
N GLY A 76 -6.29 -6.73 -29.91
CA GLY A 76 -6.03 -6.23 -28.57
C GLY A 76 -5.45 -4.80 -28.56
N ILE A 77 -4.46 -4.53 -29.41
CA ILE A 77 -3.91 -3.18 -29.59
C ILE A 77 -4.97 -2.22 -30.11
N PHE A 78 -5.76 -2.64 -31.10
CA PHE A 78 -6.80 -1.83 -31.69
C PHE A 78 -7.88 -1.46 -30.66
N LEU A 79 -8.40 -2.45 -29.92
CA LEU A 79 -9.40 -2.23 -28.88
C LEU A 79 -8.85 -1.34 -27.76
N LEU A 80 -7.60 -1.53 -27.36
CA LEU A 80 -6.96 -0.67 -26.36
C LEU A 80 -6.98 0.81 -26.79
N LYS A 81 -6.59 1.08 -28.05
CA LYS A 81 -6.59 2.43 -28.61
C LYS A 81 -8.01 2.97 -28.79
N MET A 82 -8.94 2.12 -29.22
CA MET A 82 -10.34 2.51 -29.43
C MET A 82 -11.03 2.90 -28.13
N PHE A 83 -10.76 2.18 -27.04
CA PHE A 83 -11.35 2.45 -25.73
C PHE A 83 -10.54 3.45 -24.89
N ASN A 84 -9.44 4.02 -25.42
CA ASN A 84 -8.55 4.94 -24.70
C ASN A 84 -8.25 4.49 -23.26
N VAL A 85 -7.99 3.19 -23.09
CA VAL A 85 -7.70 2.62 -21.77
C VAL A 85 -6.30 3.05 -21.38
N THR A 86 -6.18 4.25 -20.82
CA THR A 86 -4.99 4.64 -20.09
C THR A 86 -4.96 3.81 -18.81
N PRO A 87 -3.85 3.11 -18.51
CA PRO A 87 -3.70 2.53 -17.20
C PRO A 87 -3.75 3.71 -16.24
N VAL A 88 -4.72 3.70 -15.32
CA VAL A 88 -4.68 4.61 -14.18
C VAL A 88 -3.34 4.29 -13.53
N LYS A 89 -2.32 5.12 -13.78
CA LYS A 89 -1.08 5.08 -13.02
C LYS A 89 -1.56 5.30 -11.61
N GLU A 90 -1.65 4.23 -10.83
CA GLU A 90 -1.99 4.31 -9.42
C GLU A 90 -1.04 5.36 -8.88
N ARG A 91 -1.57 6.57 -8.65
CA ARG A 91 -0.83 7.55 -7.89
C ARG A 91 -0.65 6.86 -6.54
N PRO A 92 0.56 6.86 -5.94
CA PRO A 92 0.74 6.41 -4.57
C PRO A 92 0.12 7.42 -3.59
N ALA A 93 -1.12 7.83 -3.86
CA ALA A 93 -1.98 8.63 -3.03
C ALA A 93 -3.28 7.83 -2.95
N GLU A 94 -3.75 7.55 -1.73
CA GLU A 94 -5.02 6.89 -1.42
C GLU A 94 -5.00 5.35 -1.20
N ARG A 95 -3.90 4.81 -0.67
CA ARG A 95 -3.95 3.59 0.17
C ARG A 95 -4.39 3.89 1.61
N GLU A 96 -5.21 4.90 1.83
CA GLU A 96 -5.73 5.24 3.16
C GLU A 96 -7.15 4.72 3.43
N GLY A 97 -7.95 4.40 2.41
CA GLY A 97 -9.37 4.07 2.63
C GLY A 97 -9.69 2.61 3.02
N ILE A 98 -8.98 1.63 2.46
CA ILE A 98 -9.36 0.20 2.59
C ILE A 98 -8.52 -0.52 3.68
N THR A 99 -7.33 0.01 3.98
CA THR A 99 -6.50 -0.40 5.12
C THR A 99 -6.49 0.61 6.26
N ALA A 100 -7.42 1.59 6.28
CA ALA A 100 -7.61 2.47 7.42
C ALA A 100 -7.73 1.61 8.67
N ARG A 101 -6.75 1.71 9.58
CA ARG A 101 -6.81 0.99 10.84
C ARG A 101 -8.09 1.43 11.54
N ARG A 102 -9.08 0.54 11.68
CA ARG A 102 -10.34 0.88 12.37
C ARG A 102 -10.13 1.24 13.84
N LYS A 103 -9.00 0.82 14.42
CA LYS A 103 -8.60 1.06 15.81
C LYS A 103 -7.12 1.38 15.89
N THR A 104 -6.73 2.31 16.75
CA THR A 104 -5.30 2.54 17.05
C THR A 104 -4.79 1.49 18.03
N PRO A 105 -3.45 1.29 18.11
CA PRO A 105 -2.86 0.38 19.09
C PRO A 105 -3.41 0.62 20.51
N ARG A 106 -3.68 -0.47 21.23
CA ARG A 106 -4.18 -0.40 22.62
C ARG A 106 -3.16 0.21 23.56
N ILE A 107 -1.87 0.00 23.28
CA ILE A 107 -0.75 0.56 24.03
C ILE A 107 -0.07 1.62 23.15
N GLN A 108 0.09 2.82 23.68
CA GLN A 108 0.79 3.92 23.02
C GLN A 108 1.86 4.47 23.96
N VAL A 109 3.01 4.82 23.42
CA VAL A 109 4.07 5.46 24.20
C VAL A 109 3.92 6.96 24.03
N VAL A 110 3.70 7.66 25.14
CA VAL A 110 3.70 9.12 25.14
C VAL A 110 5.04 9.58 25.65
N HIS A 111 5.65 10.54 24.97
CA HIS A 111 6.85 11.23 25.41
C HIS A 111 6.42 12.61 25.92
N PRO A 112 6.17 12.77 27.23
CA PRO A 112 5.71 14.04 27.74
C PRO A 112 6.83 15.07 27.69
N SER A 113 6.50 16.27 27.22
CA SER A 113 7.42 17.41 27.24
C SER A 113 6.69 18.66 27.75
N GLY A 114 7.45 19.64 28.23
CA GLY A 114 6.90 20.89 28.75
C GLY A 114 8.01 21.87 29.11
N PRO A 115 7.74 23.19 29.09
CA PRO A 115 8.70 24.23 29.51
C PRO A 115 9.25 23.92 30.90
N ALA A 116 10.53 24.21 31.18
CA ALA A 116 11.19 23.88 32.45
C ALA A 116 10.45 24.42 33.68
N GLU A 117 9.80 25.58 33.52
CA GLU A 117 9.08 26.31 34.55
C GLU A 117 7.64 25.80 34.79
N ASP A 118 7.07 25.02 33.86
CA ASP A 118 5.74 24.46 34.02
C ASP A 118 5.81 23.10 34.76
N PRO A 119 5.08 22.92 35.87
CA PRO A 119 4.96 21.61 36.51
C PRO A 119 4.17 20.62 35.65
N ASN A 120 3.36 21.08 34.71
CA ASN A 120 2.58 20.23 33.83
C ASN A 120 3.40 19.75 32.63
N LEU A 121 3.02 18.56 32.15
CA LEU A 121 3.59 17.95 30.97
C LEU A 121 2.52 17.80 29.89
N TYR A 122 2.95 17.82 28.63
CA TYR A 122 2.09 17.75 27.46
C TYR A 122 2.55 16.62 26.55
N GLY A 123 1.62 15.91 25.95
CA GLY A 123 1.89 14.85 24.98
C GLY A 123 0.73 14.65 24.04
N GLU A 124 0.86 13.70 23.12
CA GLU A 124 -0.18 13.39 22.15
C GLU A 124 -0.66 11.95 22.29
N ILE A 125 -1.95 11.72 22.03
CA ILE A 125 -2.54 10.40 21.92
C ILE A 125 -3.25 10.27 20.58
N ALA A 126 -2.96 9.20 19.86
CA ALA A 126 -3.54 8.94 18.55
C ALA A 126 -4.78 8.04 18.68
N ILE A 127 -5.91 8.48 18.16
CA ILE A 127 -7.14 7.67 18.07
C ILE A 127 -7.72 7.75 16.66
N THR A 128 -8.56 6.80 16.28
CA THR A 128 -9.28 6.90 15.00
C THR A 128 -10.49 7.82 15.16
N PRO A 129 -11.03 8.38 14.06
CA PRO A 129 -12.29 9.12 14.11
C PRO A 129 -13.43 8.30 14.72
N LEU A 130 -13.50 7.00 14.42
CA LEU A 130 -14.50 6.10 15.01
C LEU A 130 -14.32 5.96 16.53
N GLU A 131 -13.08 5.84 17.02
CA GLU A 131 -12.77 5.76 18.45
C GLU A 131 -13.07 7.07 19.19
N GLY A 132 -12.88 8.22 18.55
CA GLY A 132 -13.29 9.52 19.08
C GLY A 132 -14.81 9.63 19.20
N LEU A 133 -15.55 9.12 18.21
CA LEU A 133 -17.01 9.13 18.20
C LEU A 133 -17.62 8.17 19.23
N THR A 134 -17.19 6.90 19.25
CA THR A 134 -17.77 5.88 20.15
C THR A 134 -17.19 5.90 21.55
N GLY A 135 -16.05 6.59 21.75
CA GLY A 135 -15.22 6.47 22.93
C GLY A 135 -14.38 5.20 22.91
N THR A 136 -13.29 5.21 23.66
CA THR A 136 -12.38 4.07 23.80
C THR A 136 -11.57 4.18 25.08
N THR A 137 -10.99 3.06 25.51
CA THR A 137 -9.95 3.06 26.55
C THR A 137 -8.62 2.69 25.91
N LYS A 138 -7.56 3.45 26.20
CA LYS A 138 -6.19 3.21 25.74
C LYS A 138 -5.27 3.05 26.95
N THR A 139 -4.15 2.38 26.75
CA THR A 139 -3.06 2.31 27.72
C THR A 139 -1.93 3.17 27.21
N VAL A 140 -1.47 4.10 28.02
CA VAL A 140 -0.34 4.98 27.72
C VAL A 140 0.85 4.57 28.57
N ASN A 141 1.97 4.27 27.93
CA ASN A 141 3.24 4.19 28.63
C ASN A 141 3.81 5.59 28.80
N VAL A 142 4.04 6.00 30.05
CA VAL A 142 4.70 7.26 30.39
C VAL A 142 6.10 6.93 30.93
N PRO A 143 7.17 7.21 30.18
CA PRO A 143 8.54 7.03 30.64
C PRO A 143 8.90 8.11 31.67
N TRP A 144 9.38 7.67 32.83
CA TRP A 144 9.82 8.48 33.96
C TRP A 144 11.28 8.16 34.28
N GLY A 145 12.22 8.92 33.72
CA GLY A 145 13.64 8.59 33.82
C GLY A 145 13.90 7.17 33.31
N PHE A 146 14.30 6.27 34.20
CA PHE A 146 14.56 4.85 33.90
C PHE A 146 13.35 3.92 34.07
N HIS A 147 12.20 4.41 34.53
CA HIS A 147 11.01 3.60 34.78
C HIS A 147 9.87 3.92 33.82
N SER A 148 9.33 2.91 33.15
CA SER A 148 8.13 3.02 32.31
C SER A 148 6.90 2.55 33.10
N ARG A 149 5.86 3.38 33.21
CA ARG A 149 4.59 3.00 33.85
C ARG A 149 3.44 3.08 32.86
N LEU A 150 2.63 2.03 32.83
CA LEU A 150 1.43 1.93 32.01
C LEU A 150 0.22 2.53 32.75
N TYR A 151 -0.43 3.51 32.12
CA TYR A 151 -1.62 4.17 32.64
C TYR A 151 -2.80 3.95 31.72
N ARG A 152 -3.97 3.65 32.29
CA ARG A 152 -5.21 3.55 31.52
C ARG A 152 -5.79 4.94 31.32
N VAL A 153 -6.01 5.32 30.07
CA VAL A 153 -6.58 6.59 29.63
C VAL A 153 -7.95 6.33 29.00
N VAL A 154 -8.98 6.98 29.53
CA VAL A 154 -10.34 6.91 28.99
C VAL A 154 -10.54 8.08 28.03
N VAL A 155 -10.94 7.76 26.81
CA VAL A 155 -11.34 8.71 25.77
C VAL A 155 -12.87 8.71 25.70
N PRO A 156 -13.53 9.80 26.12
CA PRO A 156 -15.00 9.88 26.10
C PRO A 156 -15.57 9.80 24.66
N PRO A 157 -16.81 9.32 24.49
CA PRO A 157 -17.52 9.45 23.22
C PRO A 157 -17.71 10.92 22.81
N GLY A 158 -17.64 11.20 21.51
CA GLY A 158 -17.74 12.57 20.96
C GLY A 158 -16.45 13.41 21.08
N THR A 159 -15.31 12.79 21.40
CA THR A 159 -14.01 13.46 21.47
C THR A 159 -13.59 13.95 20.09
N LYS A 160 -13.21 15.23 19.99
CA LYS A 160 -12.78 15.88 18.73
C LYS A 160 -11.25 15.94 18.62
N PRO A 161 -10.69 16.07 17.40
CA PRO A 161 -9.27 16.40 17.22
C PRO A 161 -8.88 17.66 17.99
N GLY A 162 -7.68 17.66 18.58
CA GLY A 162 -7.18 18.77 19.37
C GLY A 162 -7.76 18.89 20.78
N SER A 163 -8.72 18.05 21.16
CA SER A 163 -9.20 17.98 22.55
C SER A 163 -8.08 17.49 23.49
N THR A 164 -8.14 17.88 24.76
CA THR A 164 -7.10 17.58 25.73
C THR A 164 -7.64 16.71 26.86
N LEU A 165 -6.98 15.59 27.14
CA LEU A 165 -7.28 14.69 28.24
C LEU A 165 -6.29 14.94 29.39
N ARG A 166 -6.80 15.26 30.58
CA ARG A 166 -5.98 15.52 31.78
C ARG A 166 -5.80 14.25 32.61
N LEU A 167 -4.55 13.89 32.85
CA LEU A 167 -4.13 12.80 33.73
C LEU A 167 -3.51 13.40 35.00
N LYS A 168 -4.26 13.32 36.10
CA LYS A 168 -3.89 13.97 37.36
C LYS A 168 -2.64 13.35 38.00
N GLY A 169 -1.74 14.18 38.49
CA GLY A 169 -0.54 13.77 39.25
C GLY A 169 0.56 13.10 38.41
N LEU A 170 0.48 13.22 37.08
CA LEU A 170 1.45 12.69 36.12
C LEU A 170 2.33 13.78 35.47
N GLY A 171 2.37 14.99 36.04
CA GLY A 171 3.33 16.04 35.73
C GLY A 171 4.57 15.97 36.64
N ARG A 172 5.44 16.97 36.55
CA ARG A 172 6.68 17.07 37.33
C ARG A 172 6.40 17.17 38.83
N ILE A 173 7.34 16.67 39.61
CA ILE A 173 7.35 16.82 41.07
C ILE A 173 7.99 18.16 41.40
N LEU A 174 7.29 18.98 42.17
CA LEU A 174 7.76 20.27 42.65
C LEU A 174 8.54 20.13 43.97
N PRO A 175 9.37 21.12 44.34
CA PRO A 175 10.14 21.11 45.60
C PRO A 175 9.28 20.99 46.87
N ASP A 176 8.03 21.42 46.81
CA ASP A 176 7.04 21.33 47.87
C ASP A 176 6.37 19.93 47.98
N GLY A 177 6.77 18.98 47.13
CA GLY A 177 6.24 17.62 47.07
C GLY A 177 4.94 17.49 46.27
N THR A 178 4.37 18.60 45.76
CA THR A 178 3.20 18.55 44.88
C THR A 178 3.60 18.04 43.48
N ARG A 179 2.61 17.60 42.71
CA ARG A 179 2.80 17.12 41.35
C ARG A 179 1.91 17.88 40.38
N GLY A 180 2.46 18.27 39.25
CA GLY A 180 1.66 18.72 38.11
C GLY A 180 0.88 17.58 37.47
N ASP A 181 0.26 17.88 36.33
CA ASP A 181 -0.54 16.94 35.55
C ASP A 181 0.04 16.68 34.17
N LEU A 182 -0.41 15.59 33.53
CA LEU A 182 -0.12 15.30 32.13
C LEU A 182 -1.34 15.58 31.28
N TYR A 183 -1.18 16.40 30.25
CA TYR A 183 -2.21 16.74 29.28
C TYR A 183 -1.92 16.02 27.95
N LEU A 184 -2.84 15.14 27.53
CA LEU A 184 -2.75 14.44 26.26
C LEU A 184 -3.65 15.11 25.23
N ARG A 185 -3.07 15.70 24.20
CA ARG A 185 -3.80 16.22 23.05
C ARG A 185 -4.19 15.06 22.13
N VAL A 186 -5.45 15.01 21.74
CA VAL A 186 -5.99 13.97 20.86
C VAL A 186 -5.68 14.32 19.40
N ASN A 187 -5.01 13.40 18.72
CA ASN A 187 -4.75 13.47 17.29
C ASN A 187 -5.46 12.32 16.57
N PHE A 188 -6.02 12.59 15.39
CA PHE A 188 -6.70 11.57 14.59
C PHE A 188 -5.74 10.97 13.56
N ILE A 189 -5.74 9.65 13.43
CA ILE A 189 -4.97 8.89 12.43
C ILE A 189 -5.86 7.92 11.64
#